data_AF-A0A929TUP1-F1
#
_entry.id   AF-A0A929TUP1-F1
#
_cell.length_a   1.000
_cell.length_b   1.000
_cell.length_c   1.000
_cell.angle_alpha   90.00
_cell.angle_beta   90.00
_cell.angle_gamma   90.00
#
_symmetry.space_group_name_H-M   'P 1'
#
loop_
_entity.id
_entity.type
_entity.pdbx_description
1 polymer ?
#
loop_
_entity_poly.entity_id
_entity_poly.type
_entity_poly.pdbx_seq_one_letter_code
_entity_poly.pdbx_strand_id
1 'polypeptide(L)'
;APSCCPELETAGEIWLESLGTDAQEAATKALIAEAKTDICTIDSVYNFFVSDEGKKVFGEEKAKELAEHAKEVKEAGGEYCDCGACAGAKFITEHESEMYN
;
A
#
# COMPACT_ATOMS: atom_id res chain seq x y z
N ALA A 1 3.14 -8.39 -5.75
CA ALA A 1 4.52 -7.88 -5.51
C ALA A 1 5.03 -8.48 -4.21
N PRO A 2 6.34 -8.77 -4.02
CA PRO A 2 6.81 -9.46 -2.81
C PRO A 2 6.61 -8.68 -1.50
N SER A 3 6.28 -7.39 -1.60
CA SER A 3 5.91 -6.53 -0.48
C SER A 3 4.41 -6.44 -0.21
N CYS A 4 3.55 -6.95 -1.11
CA CYS A 4 2.10 -6.91 -1.00
C CYS A 4 1.65 -7.84 0.14
N CYS A 5 0.67 -7.43 0.94
CA CYS A 5 0.04 -8.34 1.88
C CYS A 5 -0.73 -9.44 1.12
N PRO A 6 -0.83 -10.66 1.69
CA PRO A 6 -1.59 -11.76 1.08
C PRO A 6 -3.05 -11.44 0.80
N GLU A 7 -3.67 -10.60 1.64
CA GLU A 7 -5.07 -10.21 1.55
C GLU A 7 -5.33 -9.35 0.30
N LEU A 8 -4.52 -8.31 0.07
CA LEU A 8 -4.61 -7.48 -1.15
C LEU A 8 -4.23 -8.26 -2.41
N GLU A 9 -3.28 -9.19 -2.31
CA GLU A 9 -2.95 -10.10 -3.42
C GLU A 9 -4.16 -10.96 -3.80
N THR A 10 -4.80 -11.60 -2.81
CA THR A 10 -6.00 -12.41 -3.00
C THR A 10 -7.15 -11.57 -3.57
N ALA A 11 -7.37 -10.36 -3.06
CA ALA A 11 -8.39 -9.46 -3.59
C ALA A 11 -8.14 -9.08 -5.06
N GLY A 12 -6.87 -8.88 -5.43
CA GLY A 12 -6.46 -8.62 -6.82
C GLY A 12 -6.71 -9.81 -7.75
N GLU A 13 -6.39 -11.02 -7.29
CA GLU A 13 -6.65 -12.26 -8.05
C GLU A 13 -8.15 -12.47 -8.29
N ILE A 14 -8.97 -12.33 -7.24
CA ILE A 14 -10.45 -12.43 -7.36
C ILE A 14 -10.98 -11.39 -8.34
N TRP A 15 -10.47 -10.15 -8.29
CA TRP A 15 -10.87 -9.11 -9.24
C TRP A 15 -10.53 -9.49 -10.68
N LEU A 16 -9.31 -9.97 -10.95
CA LEU A 16 -8.89 -10.42 -12.28
C LEU A 16 -9.77 -11.57 -12.81
N GLU A 17 -10.13 -12.52 -11.95
CA GLU A 17 -11.02 -13.63 -12.31
C GLU A 17 -12.46 -13.20 -12.57
N SER A 18 -12.90 -12.09 -11.96
CA SER A 18 -14.26 -11.58 -12.07
C SER A 18 -14.54 -10.76 -13.34
N LEU A 19 -13.50 -10.38 -14.10
CA LEU A 19 -13.62 -9.51 -15.27
C LEU A 19 -14.60 -10.08 -16.31
N GLY A 20 -15.57 -9.27 -16.73
CA GLY A 20 -16.60 -9.65 -17.70
C GLY A 20 -17.71 -10.54 -17.12
N THR A 21 -17.78 -10.68 -15.80
CA THR A 21 -18.83 -11.45 -15.10
C THR A 21 -19.70 -10.55 -14.21
N ASP A 22 -20.85 -11.07 -13.77
CA ASP A 22 -21.73 -10.37 -12.81
C ASP A 22 -21.06 -10.11 -11.44
N ALA A 23 -19.92 -10.75 -11.16
CA ALA A 23 -19.15 -10.55 -9.93
C ALA A 23 -18.18 -9.35 -9.97
N GLN A 24 -17.92 -8.78 -11.15
CA GLN A 24 -16.89 -7.74 -11.35
C GLN A 24 -17.08 -6.53 -10.43
N GLU A 25 -18.32 -6.03 -10.30
CA GLU A 25 -18.61 -4.85 -9.48
C GLU A 25 -18.31 -5.10 -8.00
N ALA A 26 -18.72 -6.27 -7.49
CA ALA A 26 -18.50 -6.65 -6.10
C ALA A 26 -17.01 -6.87 -5.80
N ALA A 27 -16.28 -7.55 -6.69
CA ALA A 27 -14.85 -7.77 -6.56
C ALA A 27 -14.06 -6.46 -6.64
N THR A 28 -14.46 -5.55 -7.54
CA THR A 28 -13.86 -4.22 -7.68
C THR A 28 -13.99 -3.44 -6.37
N LYS A 29 -15.19 -3.40 -5.80
CA LYS A 29 -15.45 -2.73 -4.52
C LYS A 29 -14.62 -3.33 -3.37
N ALA A 30 -14.48 -4.65 -3.33
CA ALA A 30 -13.67 -5.33 -2.32
C ALA A 30 -12.18 -4.97 -2.46
N LEU A 31 -11.64 -5.01 -3.68
CA LEU A 31 -10.25 -4.65 -3.96
C LEU A 31 -9.93 -3.20 -3.59
N ILE A 32 -10.81 -2.25 -3.91
CA ILE A 32 -10.64 -0.85 -3.52
C ILE A 32 -10.67 -0.68 -2.00
N ALA A 33 -11.58 -1.38 -1.30
CA ALA A 33 -11.67 -1.31 0.16
C ALA A 33 -10.41 -1.88 0.84
N GLU A 34 -9.88 -2.97 0.32
CA GLU A 34 -8.64 -3.58 0.81
C GLU A 34 -7.45 -2.63 0.56
N ALA A 35 -7.31 -2.11 -0.66
CA ALA A 35 -6.26 -1.15 -1.01
C ALA A 35 -6.26 0.09 -0.11
N LYS A 36 -7.45 0.65 0.20
CA LYS A 36 -7.58 1.80 1.10
C LYS A 36 -7.22 1.48 2.55
N THR A 37 -7.31 0.22 2.97
CA THR A 37 -6.95 -0.23 4.32
C THR A 37 -5.46 -0.48 4.45
N ASP A 38 -4.82 -0.95 3.38
CA ASP A 38 -3.41 -1.35 3.38
C ASP A 38 -2.42 -0.23 3.00
N ILE A 39 -2.92 0.90 2.52
CA ILE A 39 -2.07 2.05 2.20
C ILE A 39 -1.60 2.75 3.48
N CYS A 40 -0.28 2.79 3.68
CA CYS A 40 0.31 3.50 4.81
C CYS A 40 0.67 4.93 4.43
N THR A 41 0.32 5.90 5.28
CA THR A 41 0.80 7.28 5.12
C THR A 41 2.30 7.37 5.36
N ILE A 42 2.96 8.35 4.73
CA ILE A 42 4.40 8.54 4.88
C ILE A 42 4.77 8.86 6.34
N ASP A 43 3.89 9.58 7.04
CA ASP A 43 4.09 9.95 8.45
C ASP A 43 3.99 8.74 9.38
N SER A 44 3.07 7.83 9.12
CA SER A 44 2.93 6.60 9.92
C SER A 44 4.16 5.71 9.80
N VAL A 45 4.68 5.51 8.57
CA VAL A 45 5.89 4.69 8.38
C VAL A 45 7.14 5.36 8.95
N TYR A 46 7.27 6.69 8.80
CA TYR A 46 8.36 7.43 9.45
C TYR A 46 8.35 7.25 10.96
N ASN A 47 7.20 7.46 11.61
CA ASN A 47 7.04 7.30 13.05
C ASN A 47 7.36 5.87 13.51
N PHE A 48 6.98 4.87 12.71
CA PHE A 48 7.34 3.48 12.98
C PHE A 48 8.86 3.27 12.89
N PHE A 49 9.53 3.74 11.84
CA PHE A 49 10.97 3.54 11.67
C PHE A 49 11.81 4.22 12.78
N VAL A 50 11.37 5.35 13.34
CA VAL A 50 12.08 5.99 14.47
C VAL A 50 11.74 5.40 15.84
N SER A 51 10.67 4.59 15.93
CA SER A 51 10.24 3.92 17.16
C SER A 51 11.18 2.80 17.58
N ASP A 52 11.08 2.38 18.84
CA ASP A 52 11.86 1.25 19.35
C ASP A 52 11.39 -0.08 18.74
N GLU A 53 10.09 -0.20 18.44
CA GLU A 53 9.54 -1.32 17.69
C GLU A 53 10.11 -1.41 16.27
N GLY A 54 10.20 -0.29 15.55
CA GLY A 54 10.79 -0.24 14.22
C GLY A 54 12.25 -0.65 14.22
N LYS A 55 13.04 -0.14 15.17
CA LYS A 55 14.44 -0.55 15.37
C LYS A 55 14.56 -2.02 15.73
N LYS A 56 13.62 -2.58 16.50
CA LYS A 56 13.59 -4.01 16.84
C LYS A 56 13.28 -4.89 15.62
N VAL A 57 12.41 -4.43 14.72
CA VAL A 57 12.01 -5.18 13.52
C VAL A 57 13.09 -5.13 12.44
N PHE A 58 13.66 -3.95 12.17
CA PHE A 58 14.59 -3.76 11.05
C PHE A 58 16.07 -3.71 11.47
N GLY A 59 16.37 -3.51 12.75
CA GLY A 59 17.70 -3.14 13.24
C GLY A 59 17.90 -1.62 13.20
N GLU A 60 18.76 -1.09 14.07
CA GLU A 60 18.97 0.37 14.22
C GLU A 60 19.42 1.06 12.93
N GLU A 61 20.46 0.52 12.28
CA GLU A 61 20.99 1.10 11.03
C GLU A 61 19.93 1.11 9.93
N LYS A 62 19.23 -0.01 9.73
CA LYS A 62 18.23 -0.09 8.65
C LYS A 62 17.01 0.77 8.93
N ALA A 63 16.54 0.81 10.18
CA ALA A 63 15.44 1.67 10.59
C ALA A 63 15.77 3.15 10.37
N LYS A 64 17.02 3.55 10.64
CA LYS A 64 17.49 4.92 10.35
C LYS A 64 17.48 5.23 8.85
N GLU A 65 18.02 4.35 8.00
CA GLU A 65 17.97 4.52 6.54
C GLU A 65 16.53 4.68 6.02
N LEU A 66 15.60 3.84 6.52
CA LEU A 66 14.19 3.89 6.12
C LEU A 66 13.50 5.17 6.62
N ALA A 67 13.85 5.67 7.80
CA ALA A 67 13.35 6.94 8.31
C ALA A 67 13.89 8.14 7.51
N GLU A 68 15.13 8.09 7.05
CA GLU A 68 15.72 9.10 6.15
C GLU A 68 15.00 9.08 4.79
N HIS A 69 14.81 7.90 4.17
CA HIS A 69 14.02 7.75 2.95
C HIS A 69 12.59 8.28 3.10
N ALA A 70 11.90 7.96 4.20
CA ALA A 70 10.55 8.44 4.44
C ALA A 70 10.47 9.98 4.54
N LYS A 71 11.52 10.64 5.06
CA LYS A 71 11.63 12.11 5.03
C LYS A 71 11.79 12.64 3.62
N GLU A 72 12.66 12.05 2.81
CA GLU A 72 12.88 12.46 1.42
C GLU A 72 11.58 12.39 0.60
N VAL A 73 10.82 11.29 0.74
CA VAL A 73 9.51 11.14 0.09
C VAL A 73 8.54 12.23 0.55
N LYS A 74 8.48 12.52 1.85
CA LYS A 74 7.62 13.58 2.41
C LYS A 74 8.02 14.96 1.88
N GLU A 75 9.32 15.27 1.84
CA GLU A 75 9.84 16.55 1.33
C GLU A 75 9.58 16.72 -0.17
N ALA A 76 9.56 15.62 -0.93
CA ALA A 76 9.12 15.60 -2.32
C ALA A 76 7.58 15.74 -2.50
N GLY A 77 6.82 15.86 -1.40
CA GLY A 77 5.36 16.00 -1.42
C GLY A 77 4.60 14.69 -1.45
N GLY A 78 5.25 13.55 -1.21
CA GLY A 78 4.61 12.25 -1.09
C GLY A 78 3.75 12.14 0.17
N GLU A 79 2.50 11.73 0.01
CA GLU A 79 1.55 11.52 1.13
C GLU A 79 1.62 10.11 1.71
N TYR A 80 1.97 9.13 0.87
CA TYR A 80 1.96 7.71 1.20
C TYR A 80 3.37 7.11 1.09
N CYS A 81 3.59 6.00 1.80
CA CYS A 81 4.77 5.16 1.61
C CYS A 81 4.89 4.75 0.13
N ASP A 82 6.11 4.77 -0.40
CA ASP A 82 6.41 4.49 -1.80
C ASP A 82 6.89 3.05 -2.04
N CYS A 83 6.81 2.19 -1.02
CA CYS A 83 7.09 0.77 -1.21
C CYS A 83 6.11 0.17 -2.23
N GLY A 84 6.50 -0.93 -2.89
CA GLY A 84 5.70 -1.53 -3.96
C GLY A 84 4.27 -1.91 -3.56
N ALA A 85 4.01 -2.17 -2.26
CA ALA A 85 2.67 -2.44 -1.75
C ALA A 85 1.81 -1.17 -1.70
N CYS A 86 2.29 -0.14 -1.01
CA CYS A 86 1.57 1.12 -0.90
C CYS A 86 1.46 1.84 -2.24
N ALA A 87 2.43 1.70 -3.13
CA ALA A 87 2.34 2.19 -4.51
C ALA A 87 1.22 1.50 -5.31
N GLY A 88 1.06 0.17 -5.16
CA GLY A 88 -0.04 -0.57 -5.79
C GLY A 88 -1.40 -0.19 -5.22
N ALA A 89 -1.52 -0.10 -3.90
CA ALA A 89 -2.73 0.35 -3.22
C ALA A 89 -3.12 1.79 -3.60
N LYS A 90 -2.12 2.68 -3.70
CA LYS A 90 -2.30 4.05 -4.17
C LYS A 90 -2.85 4.07 -5.59
N PHE A 91 -2.26 3.30 -6.51
CA PHE A 91 -2.72 3.22 -7.89
C PHE A 91 -4.19 2.80 -7.98
N ILE A 92 -4.58 1.74 -7.26
CA ILE A 92 -5.98 1.28 -7.22
C ILE A 92 -6.91 2.38 -6.70
N THR A 93 -6.47 3.11 -5.67
CA THR A 93 -7.28 4.16 -5.02
C THR A 93 -7.42 5.40 -5.90
N GLU A 94 -6.35 5.83 -6.59
CA GLU A 94 -6.38 6.99 -7.50
C GLU A 94 -7.18 6.73 -8.78
N HIS A 95 -7.20 5.48 -9.24
CA HIS A 95 -7.90 5.04 -10.44
C HIS A 95 -9.24 4.33 -10.13
N GLU A 96 -9.81 4.54 -8.94
CA GLU A 96 -11.03 3.86 -8.47
C GLU A 96 -12.18 3.88 -9.50
N SER A 97 -12.43 5.03 -10.15
CA SER A 97 -13.48 5.15 -11.16
C SER A 97 -13.20 4.36 -12.44
N GLU A 98 -11.92 4.12 -12.75
CA GLU A 98 -11.50 3.36 -13.93
C GLU A 98 -11.68 1.85 -13.72
N MET A 99 -11.57 1.38 -12.47
CA MET A 99 -11.66 -0.04 -12.09
C MET A 99 -13.03 -0.68 -12.37
N TYR A 100 -14.08 0.13 -12.53
CA TYR A 100 -15.44 -0.34 -12.79
C TYR A 100 -15.77 -0.56 -14.27
N ASN A 101 -14.84 -0.24 -15.19
CA ASN A 101 -15.01 -0.39 -16.64
C ASN A 101 -14.31 -1.64 -17.17
#